data_AF-A0A2S9QS86-F1
#
_entry.id   AF-A0A2S9QS86-F1
#
_cell.length_a   1.000
_cell.length_b   1.000
_cell.length_c   1.000
_cell.angle_alpha   90.00
_cell.angle_beta   90.00
_cell.angle_gamma   90.00
#
_symmetry.space_group_name_H-M   'P 1'
#
loop_
_entity.id
_entity.type
_entity.pdbx_description
1 polymer ?
#
loop_
_entity_poly.entity_id
_entity_poly.type
_entity_poly.pdbx_seq_one_letter_code
_entity_poly.pdbx_strand_id
1 'polypeptide(L)'
;MFSAVLAAPEWRARERAHRERADALTAGHRERKRRGEAHPVEDFLWTYYSVRPDASGGTVDYVERLLAATLQHTPRYGCFGLHEWAMVYRMSPEQLRHSALPLRIGHAETDRVVESHPIGCSHFDAYRFFTEEAAPLNALRPTRETQPALEQSACLHAGMDVYKWAAKLGPIVPGEILLDAFVLARDIREVDMRASPYDVSGILGASGAPLTPIPIEIPEGKREYVRLQRGFAARGNALRERVLTAIAAARAAAPA
;
A
#
# COMPACT_ATOMS: atom_id res chain seq x y z
N MET A 1 -1.88 -29.29 7.11
CA MET A 1 -0.50 -29.82 7.14
C MET A 1 0.36 -28.93 6.25
N PHE A 2 1.08 -27.96 6.82
CA PHE A 2 1.98 -27.04 6.07
C PHE A 2 3.45 -27.21 6.50
N SER A 3 3.85 -28.43 6.83
CA SER A 3 5.26 -28.78 7.00
C SER A 3 5.51 -30.11 6.33
N ALA A 4 5.80 -30.03 5.03
CA ALA A 4 6.45 -31.10 4.32
C ALA A 4 7.66 -30.48 3.63
N VAL A 5 8.86 -30.98 3.96
CA VAL A 5 10.06 -30.69 3.17
C VAL A 5 9.72 -31.10 1.73
N LEU A 6 9.69 -30.12 0.83
CA LEU A 6 9.28 -30.35 -0.55
C LEU A 6 10.32 -31.22 -1.27
N ALA A 7 9.85 -32.20 -2.06
CA ALA A 7 10.73 -32.99 -2.89
C ALA A 7 11.44 -32.11 -3.93
N ALA A 8 12.63 -32.51 -4.37
CA ALA A 8 13.44 -31.71 -5.30
C ALA A 8 12.71 -31.31 -6.60
N PRO A 9 11.93 -32.19 -7.26
CA PRO A 9 11.17 -31.80 -8.45
C PRO A 9 10.10 -30.73 -8.15
N GLU A 10 9.49 -30.81 -6.98
CA GLU A 10 8.39 -29.94 -6.58
C GLU A 10 8.87 -28.52 -6.27
N TRP A 11 9.87 -28.36 -5.40
CA TRP A 11 10.34 -27.02 -5.06
C TRP A 11 10.96 -26.31 -6.27
N ARG A 12 11.66 -27.04 -7.16
CA ARG A 12 12.21 -26.47 -8.41
C ARG A 12 11.11 -26.01 -9.37
N ALA A 13 9.98 -26.72 -9.45
CA ALA A 13 8.86 -26.29 -10.26
C ALA A 13 8.23 -25.00 -9.71
N ARG A 14 8.04 -24.93 -8.38
CA ARG A 14 7.53 -23.72 -7.70
C ARG A 14 8.48 -22.53 -7.85
N GLU A 15 9.78 -22.76 -7.73
CA GLU A 15 10.81 -21.73 -7.93
C GLU A 15 10.75 -21.14 -9.35
N ARG A 16 10.68 -22.00 -10.39
CA ARG A 16 10.56 -21.54 -11.79
C ARG A 16 9.31 -20.70 -12.00
N ALA A 17 8.15 -21.18 -11.54
CA ALA A 17 6.89 -20.44 -11.66
C ALA A 17 6.94 -19.09 -10.93
N HIS A 18 7.54 -19.04 -9.73
CA HIS A 18 7.75 -17.79 -9.00
C HIS A 18 8.65 -16.83 -9.79
N ARG A 19 9.77 -17.32 -10.34
CA ARG A 19 10.71 -16.52 -11.12
C ARG A 19 10.07 -15.93 -12.37
N GLU A 20 9.38 -16.75 -13.16
CA GLU A 20 8.66 -16.31 -14.36
C GLU A 20 7.64 -15.22 -14.04
N ARG A 21 6.85 -15.41 -12.97
CA ARG A 21 5.85 -14.43 -12.55
C ARG A 21 6.48 -13.15 -12.03
N ALA A 22 7.55 -13.23 -11.23
CA ALA A 22 8.29 -12.08 -10.76
C ALA A 22 8.93 -11.30 -11.92
N ASP A 23 9.50 -12.02 -12.90
CA ASP A 23 10.07 -11.43 -14.10
C ASP A 23 9.02 -10.66 -14.91
N ALA A 24 7.84 -11.25 -15.10
CA ALA A 24 6.73 -10.61 -15.80
C ALA A 24 6.23 -9.36 -15.06
N LEU A 25 6.02 -9.44 -13.74
CA LEU A 25 5.52 -8.33 -12.92
C LEU A 25 6.49 -7.14 -12.87
N THR A 26 7.79 -7.39 -13.05
CA THR A 26 8.84 -6.35 -12.93
C THR A 26 9.42 -5.92 -14.27
N ALA A 27 8.99 -6.51 -15.39
CA ALA A 27 9.53 -6.22 -16.72
C ALA A 27 9.42 -4.72 -17.07
N GLY A 28 8.23 -4.13 -16.87
CA GLY A 28 7.97 -2.71 -17.16
C GLY A 28 8.87 -1.76 -16.35
N HIS A 29 8.97 -1.98 -15.03
CA HIS A 29 9.90 -1.22 -14.19
C HIS A 29 11.35 -1.35 -14.66
N ARG A 30 11.83 -2.57 -14.92
CA ARG A 30 13.21 -2.79 -15.39
C ARG A 30 13.50 -2.07 -16.70
N GLU A 31 12.55 -2.08 -17.63
CA GLU A 31 12.68 -1.38 -18.91
C GLU A 31 12.72 0.13 -18.77
N ARG A 32 11.80 0.74 -18.01
CA ARG A 32 11.81 2.18 -17.74
C ARG A 32 13.08 2.60 -17.01
N LYS A 33 13.53 1.80 -16.04
CA LYS A 33 14.76 2.09 -15.30
C LYS A 33 15.99 2.11 -16.20
N ARG A 34 16.09 1.20 -17.19
CA ARG A 34 17.16 1.23 -18.21
C ARG A 34 17.13 2.48 -19.07
N ARG A 35 15.94 3.04 -19.32
CA ARG A 35 15.74 4.29 -20.09
C ARG A 35 15.84 5.57 -19.24
N GLY A 36 16.01 5.44 -17.92
CA GLY A 36 16.03 6.59 -17.01
C GLY A 36 14.66 7.25 -16.81
N GLU A 37 13.57 6.54 -17.10
CA GLU A 37 12.20 7.08 -17.02
C GLU A 37 11.59 6.83 -15.64
N ALA A 38 11.05 7.89 -15.03
CA ALA A 38 10.37 7.83 -13.75
C ALA A 38 8.90 7.42 -13.91
N HIS A 39 8.38 6.69 -12.93
CA HIS A 39 6.98 6.26 -12.89
C HIS A 39 6.43 6.31 -11.46
N PRO A 40 5.53 7.25 -11.12
CA PRO A 40 5.14 7.53 -9.73
C PRO A 40 4.36 6.41 -9.04
N VAL A 41 3.69 5.53 -9.80
CA VAL A 41 3.04 4.33 -9.25
C VAL A 41 4.06 3.22 -8.99
N GLU A 42 4.77 2.75 -10.02
CA GLU A 42 5.63 1.58 -9.89
C GLU A 42 6.93 1.85 -9.12
N ASP A 43 7.54 3.03 -9.25
CA ASP A 43 8.80 3.34 -8.56
C ASP A 43 8.61 3.48 -7.04
N PHE A 44 7.38 3.83 -6.62
CA PHE A 44 7.00 3.82 -5.20
C PHE A 44 7.22 2.43 -4.58
N LEU A 45 6.89 1.34 -5.30
CA LEU A 45 7.01 -0.02 -4.76
C LEU A 45 8.47 -0.39 -4.44
N TRP A 46 9.44 0.24 -5.11
CA TRP A 46 10.86 -0.05 -4.93
C TRP A 46 11.54 0.91 -3.95
N THR A 47 11.10 2.17 -3.93
CA THR A 47 11.65 3.17 -3.02
C THR A 47 11.07 3.04 -1.61
N TYR A 48 9.76 2.78 -1.50
CA TYR A 48 9.08 2.72 -0.21
C TYR A 48 9.17 1.34 0.46
N TYR A 49 9.12 0.25 -0.33
CA TYR A 49 9.17 -1.12 0.20
C TYR A 49 10.54 -1.78 0.09
N SER A 50 11.62 -1.00 0.25
CA SER A 50 12.99 -1.51 0.36
C SER A 50 13.22 -2.15 1.74
N VAL A 51 12.57 -3.30 1.98
CA VAL A 51 12.67 -4.06 3.23
C VAL A 51 13.62 -5.24 3.09
N ARG A 52 14.34 -5.54 4.18
CA ARG A 52 15.13 -6.77 4.29
C ARG A 52 14.30 -7.86 4.97
N PRO A 53 14.43 -9.12 4.53
CA PRO A 53 13.83 -10.24 5.24
C PRO A 53 14.31 -10.30 6.70
N ASP A 54 13.36 -10.51 7.61
CA ASP A 54 13.55 -10.62 9.05
C ASP A 54 12.43 -11.51 9.61
N ALA A 55 12.80 -12.74 9.97
CA ALA A 55 11.91 -13.73 10.57
C ALA A 55 12.18 -13.92 12.08
N SER A 56 12.74 -12.90 12.75
CA SER A 56 12.89 -12.93 14.20
C SER A 56 11.54 -13.03 14.90
N GLY A 57 11.49 -13.70 16.06
CA GLY A 57 10.26 -13.88 16.84
C GLY A 57 9.52 -12.56 17.10
N GLY A 58 10.24 -11.51 17.49
CA GLY A 58 9.64 -10.19 17.71
C GLY A 58 8.99 -9.57 16.47
N THR A 59 9.60 -9.73 15.29
CA THR A 59 8.99 -9.27 14.03
C THR A 59 7.76 -10.10 13.68
N VAL A 60 7.82 -11.43 13.85
CA VAL A 60 6.67 -12.33 13.60
C VAL A 60 5.50 -11.97 14.52
N ASP A 61 5.76 -11.82 15.83
CA ASP A 61 4.75 -11.45 16.84
C ASP A 61 4.09 -10.10 16.50
N TYR A 62 4.89 -9.11 16.10
CA TYR A 62 4.38 -7.80 15.72
C TYR A 62 3.47 -7.87 14.49
N VAL A 63 3.92 -8.54 13.42
CA VAL A 63 3.16 -8.64 12.18
C VAL A 63 1.88 -9.44 12.40
N GLU A 64 1.93 -10.56 13.13
CA GLU A 64 0.76 -11.36 13.47
C GLU A 64 -0.29 -10.52 14.21
N ARG A 65 0.13 -9.81 15.28
CA ARG A 65 -0.76 -8.93 16.04
C ARG A 65 -1.38 -7.83 15.18
N LEU A 66 -0.56 -7.16 14.36
CA LEU A 66 -1.02 -6.07 13.49
C LEU A 66 -2.05 -6.57 12.46
N LEU A 67 -1.75 -7.64 11.74
CA LEU A 67 -2.63 -8.16 10.69
C LEU A 67 -3.93 -8.71 11.27
N ALA A 68 -3.88 -9.40 12.41
CA ALA A 68 -5.06 -9.90 13.10
C ALA A 68 -5.95 -8.76 13.62
N ALA A 69 -5.37 -7.72 14.23
CA ALA A 69 -6.14 -6.56 14.69
C ALA A 69 -6.80 -5.81 13.53
N THR A 70 -6.06 -5.58 12.43
CA THR A 70 -6.60 -4.92 11.23
C THR A 70 -7.80 -5.66 10.62
N LEU A 71 -7.85 -7.00 10.71
CA LEU A 71 -9.00 -7.81 10.28
C LEU A 71 -10.23 -7.61 11.18
N GLN A 72 -10.03 -7.39 12.48
CA GLN A 72 -11.10 -7.24 13.46
C GLN A 72 -11.69 -5.83 13.49
N HIS A 73 -10.91 -4.82 13.12
CA HIS A 73 -11.36 -3.44 13.15
C HIS A 73 -12.43 -3.14 12.10
N THR A 74 -13.44 -2.38 12.54
CA THR A 74 -14.52 -1.93 11.66
C THR A 74 -13.96 -1.13 10.48
N PRO A 75 -14.24 -1.54 9.24
CA PRO A 75 -13.73 -0.84 8.08
C PRO A 75 -14.31 0.58 7.98
N ARG A 76 -13.44 1.56 7.73
CA ARG A 76 -13.81 2.97 7.54
C ARG A 76 -13.53 3.42 6.11
N TYR A 77 -14.56 3.94 5.46
CA TYR A 77 -14.55 4.35 4.04
C TYR A 77 -14.55 5.88 3.84
N GLY A 78 -14.15 6.64 4.88
CA GLY A 78 -14.22 8.10 4.90
C GLY A 78 -12.90 8.84 4.71
N CYS A 79 -11.78 8.13 4.46
CA CYS A 79 -10.47 8.78 4.29
C CYS A 79 -10.31 9.44 2.91
N PHE A 80 -10.89 8.84 1.85
CA PHE A 80 -10.86 9.32 0.47
C PHE A 80 -9.46 9.62 -0.11
N GLY A 81 -8.38 9.10 0.49
CA GLY A 81 -7.02 9.41 0.06
C GLY A 81 -6.53 10.80 0.47
N LEU A 82 -7.23 11.50 1.37
CA LEU A 82 -6.90 12.86 1.81
C LEU A 82 -5.53 12.97 2.51
N HIS A 83 -4.86 11.86 2.82
CA HIS A 83 -3.49 11.87 3.30
C HIS A 83 -2.52 12.48 2.27
N GLU A 84 -2.66 12.22 0.96
CA GLU A 84 -1.78 12.82 -0.06
C GLU A 84 -2.01 14.34 -0.18
N TRP A 85 -3.23 14.79 0.11
CA TRP A 85 -3.60 16.22 0.13
C TRP A 85 -3.01 16.92 1.35
N ALA A 86 -3.09 16.28 2.51
CA ALA A 86 -2.47 16.74 3.75
C ALA A 86 -0.92 16.78 3.68
N MET A 87 -0.31 15.93 2.86
CA MET A 87 1.15 15.94 2.63
C MET A 87 1.63 17.15 1.83
N VAL A 88 0.74 17.87 1.12
CA VAL A 88 1.09 19.05 0.31
C VAL A 88 0.40 20.34 0.77
N TYR A 89 -0.39 20.26 1.85
CA TYR A 89 -1.16 21.39 2.37
C TYR A 89 -0.26 22.58 2.71
N ARG A 90 -0.56 23.74 2.12
CA ARG A 90 0.20 25.00 2.25
C ARG A 90 1.68 24.93 1.85
N MET A 91 2.06 23.92 1.07
CA MET A 91 3.39 23.89 0.47
C MET A 91 3.50 24.88 -0.70
N SER A 92 4.63 25.57 -0.79
CA SER A 92 5.01 26.33 -1.97
C SER A 92 5.37 25.39 -3.13
N PRO A 93 5.33 25.87 -4.39
CA PRO A 93 5.75 25.07 -5.55
C PRO A 93 7.16 24.46 -5.39
N GLU A 94 8.08 25.20 -4.77
CA GLU A 94 9.47 24.77 -4.54
C GLU A 94 9.61 23.67 -3.48
N GLN A 95 8.59 23.50 -2.62
CA GLN A 95 8.58 22.52 -1.54
C GLN A 95 7.95 21.17 -1.94
N LEU A 96 7.31 21.08 -3.12
CA LEU A 96 6.64 19.85 -3.55
C LEU A 96 7.62 18.71 -3.85
N ARG A 97 7.42 17.56 -3.19
CA ARG A 97 8.24 16.34 -3.34
C ARG A 97 8.21 15.74 -4.74
N HIS A 98 7.11 15.94 -5.46
CA HIS A 98 6.92 15.51 -6.84
C HIS A 98 6.99 16.72 -7.77
N SER A 99 8.15 17.38 -7.86
CA SER A 99 8.36 18.50 -8.77
C SER A 99 8.07 18.19 -10.24
N ALA A 100 8.00 16.89 -10.61
CA ALA A 100 7.64 16.40 -11.92
C ALA A 100 6.12 16.26 -12.18
N LEU A 101 5.26 16.35 -11.15
CA LEU A 101 3.80 16.24 -11.29
C LEU A 101 3.12 17.51 -10.77
N PRO A 102 2.47 18.31 -11.63
CA PRO A 102 1.76 19.50 -11.18
C PRO A 102 0.51 19.11 -10.36
N LEU A 103 0.00 20.05 -9.55
CA LEU A 103 -1.29 19.87 -8.87
C LEU A 103 -2.44 20.09 -9.84
N ARG A 104 -3.36 19.13 -9.95
CA ARG A 104 -4.41 19.10 -10.98
C ARG A 104 -5.50 20.18 -10.85
N ILE A 105 -5.65 20.76 -9.66
CA ILE A 105 -6.58 21.87 -9.38
C ILE A 105 -5.89 23.11 -8.81
N GLY A 106 -4.56 23.14 -8.82
CA GLY A 106 -3.75 24.23 -8.26
C GLY A 106 -3.69 24.25 -6.72
N HIS A 107 -2.76 25.03 -6.17
CA HIS A 107 -2.47 25.07 -4.73
C HIS A 107 -3.67 25.55 -3.90
N ALA A 108 -4.26 26.69 -4.26
CA ALA A 108 -5.34 27.29 -3.47
C ALA A 108 -6.59 26.41 -3.36
N GLU A 109 -6.92 25.64 -4.41
CA GLU A 109 -8.05 24.71 -4.35
C GLU A 109 -7.66 23.42 -3.62
N THR A 110 -6.41 22.94 -3.78
CA THR A 110 -5.89 21.80 -3.00
C THR A 110 -5.97 22.07 -1.51
N ASP A 111 -5.60 23.28 -1.07
CA ASP A 111 -5.71 23.69 0.33
C ASP A 111 -7.17 23.75 0.79
N ARG A 112 -8.08 24.27 -0.04
CA ARG A 112 -9.52 24.26 0.28
C ARG A 112 -10.08 22.86 0.47
N VAL A 113 -9.61 21.87 -0.28
CA VAL A 113 -10.03 20.46 -0.08
C VAL A 113 -9.64 19.98 1.30
N VAL A 114 -8.41 20.24 1.74
CA VAL A 114 -7.91 19.89 3.09
C VAL A 114 -8.73 20.61 4.18
N GLU A 115 -9.07 21.87 3.97
CA GLU A 115 -9.80 22.70 4.94
C GLU A 115 -11.30 22.36 5.05
N SER A 116 -11.92 21.92 3.95
CA SER A 116 -13.36 21.68 3.87
C SER A 116 -13.79 20.22 4.09
N HIS A 117 -12.83 19.29 4.18
CA HIS A 117 -13.10 17.86 4.29
C HIS A 117 -12.60 17.28 5.61
N PRO A 118 -13.35 16.36 6.25
CA PRO A 118 -12.85 15.68 7.44
C PRO A 118 -11.70 14.74 7.07
N ILE A 119 -10.53 14.96 7.66
CA ILE A 119 -9.36 14.10 7.48
C ILE A 119 -9.33 13.09 8.63
N GLY A 120 -9.25 11.80 8.30
CA GLY A 120 -9.33 10.71 9.26
C GLY A 120 -8.36 9.56 8.93
N CYS A 121 -7.14 9.89 8.52
CA CYS A 121 -6.11 8.90 8.23
C CYS A 121 -5.75 8.13 9.51
N SER A 122 -5.95 6.82 9.48
CA SER A 122 -5.63 5.93 10.60
C SER A 122 -4.27 5.24 10.45
N HIS A 123 -3.58 5.46 9.33
CA HIS A 123 -2.35 4.77 8.98
C HIS A 123 -1.14 5.64 9.28
N PHE A 124 -0.34 5.21 10.26
CA PHE A 124 0.83 5.96 10.74
C PHE A 124 1.83 6.29 9.65
N ASP A 125 2.09 5.34 8.76
CA ASP A 125 3.12 5.45 7.74
C ASP A 125 2.76 6.46 6.62
N ALA A 126 1.47 6.84 6.50
CA ALA A 126 1.03 7.99 5.72
C ALA A 126 0.95 9.26 6.59
N TYR A 127 0.37 9.17 7.78
CA TYR A 127 0.18 10.31 8.68
C TYR A 127 1.50 11.04 9.03
N ARG A 128 2.60 10.31 9.22
CA ARG A 128 3.91 10.89 9.57
C ARG A 128 4.52 11.79 8.50
N PHE A 129 3.91 11.88 7.31
CA PHE A 129 4.34 12.75 6.22
C PHE A 129 3.45 13.99 6.05
N PHE A 130 2.42 14.16 6.86
CA PHE A 130 1.58 15.36 6.82
C PHE A 130 2.44 16.59 7.07
N THR A 131 2.05 17.73 6.49
CA THR A 131 2.64 19.01 6.88
C THR A 131 2.34 19.32 8.35
N GLU A 132 3.17 20.17 8.95
CA GLU A 132 2.97 20.59 10.33
C GLU A 132 1.58 21.23 10.52
N GLU A 133 1.11 21.95 9.50
CA GLU A 133 -0.18 22.61 9.46
C GLU A 133 -1.35 21.64 9.24
N ALA A 134 -1.15 20.54 8.50
CA ALA A 134 -2.20 19.55 8.26
C ALA A 134 -2.35 18.52 9.38
N ALA A 135 -1.27 18.21 10.11
CA ALA A 135 -1.29 17.20 11.16
C ALA A 135 -2.37 17.43 12.24
N PRO A 136 -2.60 18.66 12.75
CA PRO A 136 -3.67 18.95 13.70
C PRO A 136 -5.10 18.76 13.15
N LEU A 137 -5.28 18.77 11.83
CA LEU A 137 -6.59 18.63 11.16
C LEU A 137 -7.05 17.17 11.08
N ASN A 138 -6.14 16.20 11.26
CA ASN A 138 -6.49 14.79 11.25
C ASN A 138 -7.24 14.42 12.55
N ALA A 139 -8.39 13.75 12.41
CA ALA A 139 -9.20 13.30 13.54
C ALA A 139 -8.49 12.27 14.44
N LEU A 140 -7.42 11.65 13.92
CA LEU A 140 -6.59 10.68 14.64
C LEU A 140 -5.16 11.20 14.74
N ARG A 141 -4.41 10.73 15.73
CA ARG A 141 -2.95 10.96 15.83
C ARG A 141 -2.22 9.63 15.89
N PRO A 142 -2.17 8.87 14.77
CA PRO A 142 -1.50 7.58 14.77
C PRO A 142 -0.02 7.73 15.10
N THR A 143 0.50 6.78 15.87
CA THR A 143 1.92 6.56 16.14
C THR A 143 2.29 5.14 15.73
N ARG A 144 3.57 4.80 15.75
CA ARG A 144 3.99 3.41 15.48
C ARG A 144 3.41 2.45 16.51
N GLU A 145 3.39 2.86 17.77
CA GLU A 145 2.92 2.05 18.91
C GLU A 145 1.41 1.81 18.83
N THR A 146 0.64 2.82 18.40
CA THR A 146 -0.82 2.75 18.29
C THR A 146 -1.31 2.17 16.97
N GLN A 147 -0.41 1.87 16.02
CA GLN A 147 -0.76 1.33 14.70
C GLN A 147 -1.67 0.09 14.79
N PRO A 148 -1.39 -0.93 15.63
CA PRO A 148 -2.28 -2.08 15.75
C PRO A 148 -3.67 -1.77 16.29
N ALA A 149 -3.88 -0.63 16.96
CA ALA A 149 -5.18 -0.22 17.50
C ALA A 149 -5.98 0.69 16.53
N LEU A 150 -5.32 1.31 15.56
CA LEU A 150 -5.94 2.30 14.66
C LEU A 150 -6.08 1.82 13.22
N GLU A 151 -5.16 0.98 12.75
CA GLU A 151 -5.17 0.52 11.37
C GLU A 151 -6.40 -0.37 11.09
N GLN A 152 -7.01 -0.22 9.91
CA GLN A 152 -8.28 -0.89 9.59
C GLN A 152 -8.31 -1.37 8.14
N SER A 153 -9.10 -2.41 7.88
CA SER A 153 -9.08 -3.19 6.63
C SER A 153 -9.39 -2.42 5.34
N ALA A 154 -10.18 -1.34 5.41
CA ALA A 154 -10.48 -0.46 4.28
C ALA A 154 -9.42 0.61 4.02
N CYS A 155 -8.41 0.77 4.89
CA CYS A 155 -7.30 1.66 4.59
C CYS A 155 -6.51 1.08 3.40
N LEU A 156 -6.44 1.84 2.30
CA LEU A 156 -5.64 1.47 1.13
C LEU A 156 -4.20 1.14 1.55
N HIS A 157 -3.61 2.00 2.40
CA HIS A 157 -2.24 1.84 2.88
C HIS A 157 -2.02 0.57 3.71
N ALA A 158 -2.97 0.23 4.58
CA ALA A 158 -2.91 -1.04 5.29
C ALA A 158 -2.96 -2.24 4.31
N GLY A 159 -3.69 -2.12 3.19
CA GLY A 159 -3.80 -3.14 2.15
C GLY A 159 -2.51 -3.34 1.37
N MET A 160 -1.88 -2.25 0.92
CA MET A 160 -0.58 -2.30 0.24
C MET A 160 0.55 -2.75 1.16
N ASP A 161 0.50 -2.40 2.45
CA ASP A 161 1.51 -2.82 3.44
C ASP A 161 1.55 -4.34 3.68
N VAL A 162 0.52 -5.09 3.25
CA VAL A 162 0.61 -6.56 3.25
C VAL A 162 1.81 -7.03 2.40
N TYR A 163 2.17 -6.31 1.34
CA TYR A 163 3.40 -6.58 0.57
C TYR A 163 4.66 -6.36 1.41
N LYS A 164 4.74 -5.25 2.14
CA LYS A 164 5.84 -4.95 3.08
C LYS A 164 6.04 -6.07 4.08
N TRP A 165 4.95 -6.53 4.69
CA TRP A 165 4.98 -7.57 5.71
C TRP A 165 5.30 -8.95 5.13
N ALA A 166 4.73 -9.30 3.97
CA ALA A 166 5.07 -10.53 3.26
C ALA A 166 6.54 -10.59 2.86
N ALA A 167 7.10 -9.46 2.36
CA ALA A 167 8.51 -9.36 1.98
C ALA A 167 9.43 -9.47 3.22
N LYS A 168 9.08 -8.81 4.31
CA LYS A 168 9.82 -8.90 5.57
C LYS A 168 9.80 -10.33 6.13
N LEU A 169 8.67 -11.01 6.06
CA LEU A 169 8.52 -12.40 6.51
C LEU A 169 8.93 -13.45 5.45
N GLY A 170 9.76 -13.10 4.47
CA GLY A 170 10.12 -13.96 3.34
C GLY A 170 10.47 -15.44 3.65
N PRO A 171 11.20 -15.78 4.75
CA PRO A 171 11.46 -17.18 5.11
C PRO A 171 10.21 -17.98 5.55
N ILE A 172 9.14 -17.29 5.94
CA ILE A 172 7.89 -17.87 6.44
C ILE A 172 6.78 -17.81 5.37
N VAL A 173 6.70 -16.71 4.63
CA VAL A 173 5.61 -16.45 3.70
C VAL A 173 5.91 -17.04 2.32
N PRO A 174 5.08 -17.95 1.79
CA PRO A 174 5.20 -18.45 0.43
C PRO A 174 5.33 -17.34 -0.63
N GLY A 175 6.23 -17.54 -1.59
CA GLY A 175 6.50 -16.56 -2.65
C GLY A 175 5.27 -16.22 -3.52
N GLU A 176 4.26 -17.08 -3.59
CA GLU A 176 2.98 -16.77 -4.25
C GLU A 176 2.20 -15.68 -3.52
N ILE A 177 2.17 -15.70 -2.17
CA ILE A 177 1.50 -14.70 -1.35
C ILE A 177 2.23 -13.36 -1.49
N LEU A 178 3.56 -13.39 -1.51
CA LEU A 178 4.38 -12.22 -1.77
C LEU A 178 4.03 -11.55 -3.11
N LEU A 179 3.96 -12.32 -4.19
CA LEU A 179 3.63 -11.78 -5.52
C LEU A 179 2.17 -11.34 -5.64
N ASP A 180 1.23 -12.01 -4.97
CA ASP A 180 -0.17 -11.55 -4.89
C ASP A 180 -0.28 -10.22 -4.13
N ALA A 181 0.49 -10.07 -3.04
CA ALA A 181 0.55 -8.82 -2.28
C ALA A 181 1.23 -7.70 -3.07
N PHE A 182 2.27 -8.00 -3.87
CA PHE A 182 2.86 -7.03 -4.80
C PHE A 182 1.82 -6.50 -5.80
N VAL A 183 1.04 -7.39 -6.41
CA VAL A 183 -0.03 -6.99 -7.34
C VAL A 183 -1.07 -6.12 -6.63
N LEU A 184 -1.49 -6.50 -5.42
CA LEU A 184 -2.42 -5.67 -4.63
C LEU A 184 -1.83 -4.29 -4.34
N ALA A 185 -0.58 -4.21 -3.88
CA ALA A 185 0.07 -2.95 -3.56
C ALA A 185 0.17 -2.02 -4.78
N ARG A 186 0.52 -2.56 -5.94
CA ARG A 186 0.54 -1.83 -7.22
C ARG A 186 -0.84 -1.28 -7.59
N ASP A 187 -1.86 -2.15 -7.60
CA ASP A 187 -3.22 -1.76 -7.98
C ASP A 187 -3.80 -0.71 -7.01
N ILE A 188 -3.49 -0.83 -5.71
CA ILE A 188 -3.85 0.18 -4.72
C ILE A 188 -3.13 1.50 -5.00
N ARG A 189 -1.82 1.47 -5.28
CA ARG A 189 -1.06 2.70 -5.54
C ARG A 189 -1.54 3.44 -6.78
N GLU A 190 -2.05 2.74 -7.80
CA GLU A 190 -2.73 3.41 -8.92
C GLU A 190 -3.94 4.21 -8.46
N VAL A 191 -4.80 3.64 -7.64
CA VAL A 191 -6.00 4.33 -7.13
C VAL A 191 -5.64 5.46 -6.17
N ASP A 192 -4.61 5.25 -5.35
CA ASP A 192 -4.07 6.26 -4.45
C ASP A 192 -3.53 7.48 -5.24
N MET A 193 -2.74 7.25 -6.29
CA MET A 193 -2.28 8.31 -7.19
C MET A 193 -3.43 8.99 -7.95
N ARG A 194 -4.41 8.21 -8.44
CA ARG A 194 -5.57 8.78 -9.15
C ARG A 194 -6.42 9.67 -8.24
N ALA A 195 -6.49 9.38 -6.94
CA ALA A 195 -7.23 10.17 -5.96
C ALA A 195 -6.40 11.33 -5.35
N SER A 196 -5.10 11.39 -5.64
CA SER A 196 -4.18 12.40 -5.13
C SER A 196 -4.46 13.79 -5.72
N PRO A 197 -3.83 14.87 -5.19
CA PRO A 197 -3.93 16.19 -5.78
C PRO A 197 -3.06 16.36 -7.04
N TYR A 198 -2.23 15.37 -7.38
CA TYR A 198 -1.36 15.42 -8.54
C TYR A 198 -2.10 15.13 -9.84
N ASP A 199 -1.68 15.81 -10.91
CA ASP A 199 -2.13 15.50 -12.25
C ASP A 199 -1.45 14.21 -12.73
N VAL A 200 -2.27 13.19 -12.96
CA VAL A 200 -1.83 11.89 -13.47
C VAL A 200 -2.09 11.72 -14.97
N SER A 201 -2.62 12.75 -15.64
CA SER A 201 -2.85 12.73 -17.08
C SER A 201 -1.50 12.63 -17.81
N GLY A 202 -1.32 11.55 -18.57
CA GLY A 202 -0.04 11.23 -19.22
C GLY A 202 0.76 10.11 -18.55
N ILE A 203 0.34 9.62 -17.38
CA ILE A 203 0.90 8.40 -16.78
C ILE A 203 0.10 7.19 -17.28
N LEU A 204 0.78 6.11 -17.64
CA LEU A 204 0.16 4.83 -17.95
C LEU A 204 0.03 3.97 -16.68
N GLY A 205 -1.09 3.29 -16.51
CA GLY A 205 -1.23 2.26 -15.47
C GLY A 205 -0.58 0.94 -15.89
N ALA A 206 -0.63 -0.05 -15.00
CA ALA A 206 -0.05 -1.37 -15.22
C ALA A 206 -0.66 -2.14 -16.41
N SER A 207 -1.88 -1.78 -16.83
CA SER A 207 -2.50 -2.32 -18.05
C SER A 207 -1.99 -1.68 -19.35
N GLY A 208 -1.17 -0.63 -19.24
CA GLY A 208 -0.77 0.22 -20.38
C GLY A 208 -1.80 1.29 -20.75
N ALA A 209 -2.94 1.38 -20.05
CA ALA A 209 -3.94 2.41 -20.29
C ALA A 209 -3.60 3.70 -19.51
N PRO A 210 -3.91 4.90 -20.03
CA PRO A 210 -3.72 6.15 -19.30
C PRO A 210 -4.50 6.18 -17.97
N LEU A 211 -3.89 6.73 -16.93
CA LEU A 211 -4.55 6.97 -15.65
C LEU A 211 -5.54 8.13 -15.77
N THR A 212 -6.72 7.95 -15.18
CA THR A 212 -7.73 9.01 -15.06
C THR A 212 -7.89 9.41 -13.59
N PRO A 213 -7.81 10.71 -13.26
CA PRO A 213 -8.07 11.19 -11.91
C PRO A 213 -9.42 10.72 -11.37
N ILE A 214 -9.46 10.44 -10.07
CA ILE A 214 -10.69 10.24 -9.29
C ILE A 214 -10.87 11.54 -8.49
N PRO A 215 -11.81 12.42 -8.88
CA PRO A 215 -11.96 13.72 -8.25
C PRO A 215 -12.65 13.61 -6.89
N ILE A 216 -11.90 13.28 -5.84
CA ILE A 216 -12.42 13.07 -4.48
C ILE A 216 -12.95 14.34 -3.80
N GLU A 217 -12.72 15.51 -4.40
CA GLU A 217 -13.28 16.81 -4.01
C GLU A 217 -14.79 16.91 -4.29
N ILE A 218 -15.32 16.06 -5.19
CA ILE A 218 -16.76 15.99 -5.49
C ILE A 218 -17.40 14.67 -5.04
N PRO A 219 -18.73 14.65 -4.78
CA PRO A 219 -19.44 13.44 -4.35
C PRO A 219 -19.28 12.25 -5.29
N GLU A 220 -19.24 12.47 -6.61
CA GLU A 220 -19.12 11.45 -7.65
C GLU A 220 -17.80 10.68 -7.51
N GLY A 221 -16.68 11.40 -7.37
CA GLY A 221 -15.38 10.78 -7.20
C GLY A 221 -15.24 10.07 -5.87
N LYS A 222 -15.84 10.59 -4.78
CA LYS A 222 -15.91 9.87 -3.50
C LYS A 222 -16.65 8.53 -3.61
N ARG A 223 -17.76 8.48 -4.36
CA ARG A 223 -18.51 7.23 -4.59
C ARG A 223 -17.67 6.21 -5.35
N GLU A 224 -16.97 6.63 -6.40
CA GLU A 224 -16.06 5.76 -7.15
C GLU A 224 -14.89 5.27 -6.29
N TYR A 225 -14.27 6.16 -5.51
CA TYR A 225 -13.20 5.80 -4.59
C TYR A 225 -13.65 4.72 -3.60
N VAL A 226 -14.81 4.90 -2.95
CA VAL A 226 -15.34 3.94 -1.97
C VAL A 226 -15.66 2.59 -2.62
N ARG A 227 -16.17 2.59 -3.87
CA ARG A 227 -16.43 1.36 -4.62
C ARG A 227 -15.14 0.54 -4.81
N LEU A 228 -14.07 1.20 -5.25
CA LEU A 228 -12.74 0.57 -5.42
C LEU A 228 -12.15 0.14 -4.07
N GLN A 229 -12.22 1.01 -3.06
CA GLN A 229 -11.73 0.77 -1.70
C GLN A 229 -12.34 -0.49 -1.07
N ARG A 230 -13.63 -0.75 -1.28
CA ARG A 230 -14.29 -1.99 -0.82
C ARG A 230 -13.69 -3.25 -1.45
N GLY A 231 -13.41 -3.21 -2.75
CA GLY A 231 -12.73 -4.30 -3.46
C GLY A 231 -11.32 -4.55 -2.91
N PHE A 232 -10.56 -3.49 -2.65
CA PHE A 232 -9.22 -3.61 -2.05
C PHE A 232 -9.26 -4.10 -0.60
N ALA A 233 -10.25 -3.69 0.19
CA ALA A 233 -10.43 -4.20 1.55
C ALA A 233 -10.60 -5.73 1.55
N ALA A 234 -11.46 -6.25 0.66
CA ALA A 234 -11.69 -7.69 0.52
C ALA A 234 -10.42 -8.43 0.09
N ARG A 235 -9.73 -7.94 -0.97
CA ARG A 235 -8.46 -8.51 -1.44
C ARG A 235 -7.37 -8.49 -0.38
N GLY A 236 -7.26 -7.38 0.36
CA GLY A 236 -6.31 -7.21 1.45
C GLY A 236 -6.58 -8.19 2.59
N ASN A 237 -7.84 -8.35 3.00
CA ASN A 237 -8.21 -9.29 4.06
C ASN A 237 -7.86 -10.73 3.71
N ALA A 238 -8.18 -11.17 2.49
CA ALA A 238 -7.81 -12.51 2.01
C ALA A 238 -6.29 -12.74 2.07
N LEU A 239 -5.47 -11.73 1.76
CA LEU A 239 -4.01 -11.85 1.90
C LEU A 239 -3.54 -11.84 3.36
N ARG A 240 -4.16 -11.04 4.23
CA ARG A 240 -3.85 -11.06 5.67
C ARG A 240 -4.09 -12.44 6.27
N GLU A 241 -5.22 -13.06 5.97
CA GLU A 241 -5.56 -14.41 6.42
C GLU A 241 -4.53 -15.45 5.93
N ARG A 242 -4.09 -15.35 4.68
CA ARG A 242 -3.04 -16.24 4.12
C ARG A 242 -1.69 -16.04 4.80
N VAL A 243 -1.30 -14.79 5.09
CA VAL A 243 -0.06 -14.51 5.85
C VAL A 243 -0.15 -15.05 7.27
N LEU A 244 -1.28 -14.84 7.96
CA LEU A 244 -1.50 -15.39 9.31
C LEU A 244 -1.48 -16.92 9.32
N THR A 245 -2.04 -17.56 8.30
CA THR A 245 -1.97 -19.02 8.12
C THR A 245 -0.52 -19.50 7.96
N ALA A 246 0.31 -18.77 7.19
CA ALA A 246 1.72 -19.09 7.04
C ALA A 246 2.50 -18.94 8.36
N ILE A 247 2.21 -17.89 9.14
CA ILE A 247 2.79 -17.69 10.48
C ILE A 247 2.42 -18.85 11.41
N ALA A 248 1.13 -19.21 11.47
CA ALA A 248 0.64 -20.31 12.30
C ALA A 248 1.31 -21.65 11.93
N ALA A 249 1.46 -21.91 10.63
CA ALA A 249 2.17 -23.10 10.13
C ALA A 249 3.65 -23.13 10.56
N ALA A 250 4.35 -22.00 10.44
CA ALA A 250 5.74 -21.90 10.85
C ALA A 250 5.91 -22.10 12.36
N ARG A 251 5.01 -21.54 13.18
CA ARG A 251 5.01 -21.77 14.64
C ARG A 251 4.77 -23.25 14.99
N ALA A 252 3.85 -23.92 14.31
CA ALA A 252 3.58 -25.34 14.54
C ALA A 252 4.75 -26.26 14.13
N ALA A 253 5.60 -25.80 13.21
CA ALA A 253 6.79 -26.52 12.75
C ALA A 253 8.07 -26.19 13.56
N ALA A 254 8.05 -25.14 14.37
CA ALA A 254 9.19 -24.76 15.20
C ALA A 254 9.40 -25.80 16.31
N PRO A 255 10.63 -26.31 16.51
CA PRO A 255 10.94 -27.16 17.66
C PRO A 255 10.71 -26.39 18.97
N ALA A 256 10.22 -27.10 19.99
CA ALA A 256 9.96 -26.57 21.33
C ALA A 256 11.24 -26.09 22.04
#